data_AF-A0A974UB70-F1
#
_entry.id   AF-A0A974UB70-F1
#
_cell.length_a   1.000
_cell.length_b   1.000
_cell.length_c   1.000
_cell.angle_alpha   90.00
_cell.angle_beta   90.00
_cell.angle_gamma   90.00
#
_symmetry.space_group_name_H-M   'P 1'
#
loop_
_entity.id
_entity.type
_entity.pdbx_description
1 polymer ?
#
loop_
_entity_poly.entity_id
_entity_poly.type
_entity_poly.pdbx_seq_one_letter_code
_entity_poly.pdbx_strand_id
1 'polypeptide(L)'
;MTKLKVVLFITLAFMLAGCAGQPTQTAEVVETQSPVALETTAPELEVTAQEEVAAATECPGDEINPLGESIAADYGFASYDQVMAWFCDGAEFEDILVALETQSLTGEPAGDMLQMLADGLTWDDIWLLVELDD
;
A
#
# COMPACT_ATOMS: atom_id res chain seq x y z
N MET A 1 -7.57 -3.42 46.98
CA MET A 1 -7.05 -4.67 47.56
C MET A 1 -5.68 -4.95 46.94
N THR A 2 -4.63 -4.64 47.68
CA THR A 2 -3.20 -4.87 47.39
C THR A 2 -2.83 -6.33 47.64
N LYS A 3 -2.15 -7.03 46.72
CA LYS A 3 -1.04 -8.02 46.88
C LYS A 3 -0.52 -8.40 45.47
N LEU A 4 0.56 -7.82 44.94
CA LEU A 4 1.96 -8.17 45.20
C LEU A 4 2.24 -9.69 45.25
N LYS A 5 2.76 -10.24 44.15
CA LYS A 5 3.66 -11.41 44.07
C LYS A 5 4.74 -11.03 43.05
N VAL A 6 5.85 -10.47 43.51
CA VAL A 6 7.13 -11.17 43.72
C VAL A 6 7.72 -11.68 42.39
N VAL A 7 8.54 -10.78 41.84
CA VAL A 7 9.80 -10.99 41.12
C VAL A 7 10.38 -12.41 41.23
N LEU A 8 10.69 -13.03 40.10
CA LEU A 8 11.85 -13.92 40.00
C LEU A 8 12.54 -13.75 38.64
N PHE A 9 13.73 -13.18 38.74
CA PHE A 9 14.78 -13.12 37.73
C PHE A 9 15.12 -14.50 37.18
N ILE A 10 15.16 -14.65 35.85
CA ILE A 10 16.17 -15.52 35.21
C ILE A 10 16.76 -14.76 34.02
N THR A 11 17.91 -14.16 34.28
CA THR A 11 18.93 -13.80 33.31
C THR A 11 19.37 -15.05 32.55
N LEU A 12 19.31 -15.04 31.23
CA LEU A 12 20.25 -15.82 30.43
C LEU A 12 20.77 -14.96 29.27
N ALA A 13 21.95 -14.39 29.49
CA ALA A 13 22.83 -13.99 28.43
C ALA A 13 23.30 -15.25 27.69
N PHE A 14 23.06 -15.31 26.38
CA PHE A 14 23.86 -16.16 25.50
C PHE A 14 24.33 -15.33 24.31
N MET A 15 25.61 -14.98 24.39
CA MET A 15 26.45 -14.62 23.26
C MET A 15 26.28 -15.64 22.13
N LEU A 16 26.35 -15.16 20.88
CA LEU A 16 27.32 -15.60 19.85
C LEU A 16 26.77 -15.27 18.46
N ALA A 17 27.38 -14.29 17.78
CA ALA A 17 27.71 -14.28 16.34
C ALA A 17 28.05 -12.84 15.89
N GLY A 18 29.16 -12.30 16.38
CA GLY A 18 29.76 -11.12 15.76
C GLY A 18 30.56 -11.57 14.54
N CYS A 19 29.98 -11.44 13.35
CA CYS A 19 30.69 -11.64 12.08
C CYS A 19 31.74 -10.54 11.91
N ALA A 20 33.01 -10.89 12.15
CA ALA A 20 34.14 -10.14 11.64
C ALA A 20 34.35 -10.51 10.16
N GLY A 21 34.28 -9.51 9.28
CA GLY A 21 34.62 -9.70 7.86
C GLY A 21 34.26 -8.50 7.00
N GLN A 22 35.17 -7.52 6.95
CA GLN A 22 35.32 -6.64 5.79
C GLN A 22 36.62 -7.08 5.10
N PRO A 23 36.62 -7.22 3.76
CA PRO A 23 37.24 -6.14 3.00
C PRO A 23 36.53 -5.78 1.70
N THR A 24 36.60 -4.48 1.41
CA THR A 24 36.63 -3.79 0.14
C THR A 24 37.19 -4.59 -1.04
N GLN A 25 36.46 -4.60 -2.16
CA GLN A 25 36.89 -4.69 -3.56
C GLN A 25 35.60 -4.78 -4.40
N THR A 26 35.35 -4.12 -5.51
CA THR A 26 36.21 -3.45 -6.49
C THR A 26 35.29 -2.51 -7.28
N ALA A 27 35.72 -1.28 -7.50
CA ALA A 27 35.17 -0.46 -8.56
C ALA A 27 35.56 -1.10 -9.91
N GLU A 28 34.60 -1.67 -10.62
CA GLU A 28 34.76 -2.02 -12.03
C GLU A 28 34.04 -0.94 -12.86
N VAL A 29 34.85 -0.02 -13.37
CA VAL A 29 34.49 0.92 -14.43
C VAL A 29 34.87 0.26 -15.74
N VAL A 30 33.88 -0.18 -16.51
CA VAL A 30 33.95 -0.57 -17.94
C VAL A 30 32.52 -0.43 -18.45
N GLU A 31 32.17 0.11 -19.61
CA GLU A 31 32.81 0.95 -20.60
C GLU A 31 31.64 1.44 -21.45
N THR A 32 31.65 2.74 -21.74
CA THR A 32 30.87 3.46 -22.74
C THR A 32 30.46 2.61 -23.93
N GLN A 33 29.19 2.23 -24.00
CA GLN A 33 28.54 1.94 -25.29
C GLN A 33 27.47 2.99 -25.52
N SER A 34 27.88 3.98 -26.31
CA SER A 34 27.04 5.03 -26.88
C SER A 34 25.88 4.37 -27.64
N PRO A 35 24.61 4.70 -27.33
CA PRO A 35 23.50 4.20 -28.10
C PRO A 35 23.56 4.80 -29.51
N VAL A 36 23.56 3.93 -30.52
CA VAL A 36 23.34 4.30 -31.91
C VAL A 36 21.98 5.00 -31.98
N ALA A 37 21.99 6.28 -32.30
CA ALA A 37 20.81 7.06 -32.61
C ALA A 37 20.11 6.45 -33.83
N LEU A 38 19.01 5.75 -33.59
CA LEU A 38 18.03 5.43 -34.61
C LEU A 38 16.92 6.48 -34.50
N GLU A 39 17.00 7.47 -35.38
CA GLU A 39 15.89 8.38 -35.66
C GLU A 39 14.73 7.56 -36.22
N THR A 40 13.82 7.16 -35.33
CA THR A 40 12.50 6.66 -35.70
C THR A 40 11.54 7.83 -35.64
N THR A 41 11.02 8.17 -36.81
CA THR A 41 9.97 9.14 -37.07
C THR A 41 8.80 8.90 -36.11
N ALA A 42 8.57 9.85 -35.21
CA ALA A 42 7.43 9.82 -34.30
C ALA A 42 6.13 10.00 -35.12
N PRO A 43 5.19 9.04 -35.08
CA PRO A 43 3.85 9.31 -35.55
C PRO A 43 3.19 10.33 -34.61
N GLU A 44 2.62 11.37 -35.21
CA GLU A 44 1.76 12.36 -34.56
C GLU A 44 0.62 11.61 -33.86
N LEU A 45 0.69 11.58 -32.53
CA LEU A 45 -0.26 10.92 -31.66
C LEU A 45 -1.50 11.83 -31.60
N GLU A 46 -2.52 11.48 -32.38
CA GLU A 46 -3.86 12.05 -32.22
C GLU A 46 -4.33 11.71 -30.81
N VAL A 47 -4.27 12.70 -29.92
CA VAL A 47 -4.85 12.67 -28.58
C VAL A 47 -6.36 12.60 -28.76
N THR A 48 -6.84 11.37 -28.89
CA THR A 48 -8.25 11.07 -28.72
C THR A 48 -8.50 11.21 -27.23
N ALA A 49 -9.15 12.30 -26.84
CA ALA A 49 -9.63 12.51 -25.48
C ALA A 49 -10.44 11.28 -25.07
N GLN A 50 -9.85 10.47 -24.20
CA GLN A 50 -10.55 9.39 -23.52
C GLN A 50 -11.45 10.09 -22.51
N GLU A 51 -12.71 10.24 -22.90
CA GLU A 51 -13.80 10.55 -22.00
C GLU A 51 -13.74 9.52 -20.87
N GLU A 52 -13.44 10.00 -19.67
CA GLU A 52 -13.45 9.26 -18.42
C GLU A 52 -14.91 8.82 -18.17
N VAL A 53 -15.29 7.74 -18.85
CA VAL A 53 -16.46 6.96 -18.47
C VAL A 53 -16.06 6.33 -17.16
N ALA A 54 -16.58 6.86 -16.05
CA ALA A 54 -16.52 6.20 -14.75
C ALA A 54 -16.89 4.73 -14.97
N ALA A 55 -15.87 3.88 -14.98
CA ALA A 55 -16.04 2.47 -15.23
C ALA A 55 -16.77 1.96 -13.99
N ALA A 56 -18.05 1.65 -14.14
CA ALA A 56 -18.76 0.94 -13.08
C ALA A 56 -17.94 -0.32 -12.78
N THR A 57 -17.36 -0.36 -11.59
CA THR A 57 -16.51 -1.46 -11.14
C THR A 57 -17.32 -2.76 -11.17
N GLU A 58 -17.11 -3.57 -12.20
CA GLU A 58 -17.76 -4.86 -12.32
C GLU A 58 -17.14 -5.80 -11.29
N CYS A 59 -17.89 -6.09 -10.22
CA CYS A 59 -17.47 -7.04 -9.19
C CYS A 59 -17.13 -8.39 -9.86
N PRO A 60 -15.92 -8.94 -9.66
CA PRO A 60 -15.56 -10.23 -10.23
C PRO A 60 -16.52 -11.30 -9.68
N GLY A 61 -16.86 -12.28 -10.53
CA GLY A 61 -17.70 -13.42 -10.14
C GLY A 61 -16.95 -14.39 -9.20
N ASP A 62 -17.07 -15.69 -9.45
CA ASP A 62 -16.48 -16.72 -8.56
C ASP A 62 -14.94 -16.83 -8.64
N GLU A 63 -14.26 -15.99 -9.43
CA GLU A 63 -12.80 -15.99 -9.58
C GLU A 63 -12.13 -15.11 -8.52
N ILE A 64 -11.05 -15.60 -7.91
CA ILE A 64 -10.28 -14.85 -6.91
C ILE A 64 -9.59 -13.67 -7.58
N ASN A 65 -9.75 -12.46 -7.03
CA ASN A 65 -9.06 -11.27 -7.51
C ASN A 65 -7.64 -11.21 -6.89
N PRO A 66 -6.56 -11.29 -7.69
CA PRO A 66 -5.20 -11.32 -7.17
C PRO A 66 -4.79 -10.00 -6.50
N LEU A 67 -5.38 -8.86 -6.89
CA LEU A 67 -5.10 -7.58 -6.25
C LEU A 67 -5.77 -7.50 -4.88
N GLY A 68 -7.03 -7.93 -4.78
CA GLY A 68 -7.72 -8.06 -3.49
C GLY A 68 -6.99 -8.99 -2.52
N GLU A 69 -6.43 -10.11 -3.03
CA GLU A 69 -5.62 -11.03 -2.24
C GLU A 69 -4.32 -10.37 -1.75
N SER A 70 -3.62 -9.64 -2.61
CA SER A 70 -2.39 -8.92 -2.24
C SER A 70 -2.67 -7.86 -1.16
N ILE A 71 -3.71 -7.05 -1.32
CA ILE A 71 -4.07 -6.00 -0.36
C ILE A 71 -4.36 -6.60 1.02
N ALA A 72 -5.14 -7.68 1.09
CA ALA A 72 -5.44 -8.36 2.34
C ALA A 72 -4.20 -9.00 2.99
N ALA A 73 -3.22 -9.43 2.20
CA ALA A 73 -1.96 -9.95 2.72
C ALA A 73 -1.08 -8.85 3.32
N ASP A 74 -1.07 -7.66 2.70
CA ASP A 74 -0.24 -6.52 3.12
C ASP A 74 -0.85 -5.79 4.34
N TYR A 75 -2.17 -5.66 4.39
CA TYR A 75 -2.90 -4.95 5.45
C TYR A 75 -3.62 -5.93 6.39
N GLY A 76 -2.92 -6.38 7.43
CA GLY A 76 -3.42 -7.41 8.37
C GLY A 76 -4.67 -7.07 9.19
N PHE A 77 -5.27 -5.89 9.00
CA PHE A 77 -6.56 -5.49 9.59
C PHE A 77 -7.75 -5.54 8.63
N ALA A 78 -7.53 -5.84 7.34
CA ALA A 78 -8.59 -6.10 6.36
C ALA A 78 -8.45 -7.51 5.78
N SER A 79 -9.55 -8.28 5.76
CA SER A 79 -9.58 -9.58 5.10
C SER A 79 -9.81 -9.45 3.60
N TYR A 80 -9.49 -10.49 2.84
CA TYR A 80 -9.83 -10.57 1.41
C TYR A 80 -11.32 -10.27 1.16
N ASP A 81 -12.20 -10.93 1.92
CA ASP A 81 -13.65 -10.73 1.80
C ASP A 81 -14.05 -9.26 2.07
N GLN A 82 -13.37 -8.58 2.99
CA GLN A 82 -13.66 -7.18 3.31
C GLN A 82 -13.17 -6.23 2.20
N VAL A 83 -11.97 -6.47 1.66
CA VAL A 83 -11.43 -5.72 0.53
C VAL A 83 -12.34 -5.87 -0.68
N MET A 84 -12.75 -7.11 -0.98
CA MET A 84 -13.66 -7.37 -2.11
C MET A 84 -15.06 -6.82 -1.86
N ALA A 85 -15.56 -6.80 -0.62
CA ALA A 85 -16.82 -6.15 -0.31
C ALA A 85 -16.78 -4.65 -0.66
N TRP A 86 -15.74 -3.91 -0.22
CA TRP A 86 -15.60 -2.50 -0.57
C TRP A 86 -15.48 -2.26 -2.07
N PHE A 87 -14.69 -3.10 -2.76
CA PHE A 87 -14.54 -3.00 -4.21
C PHE A 87 -15.87 -3.21 -4.93
N CYS A 88 -16.63 -4.24 -4.54
CA CYS A 88 -17.92 -4.55 -5.12
C CYS A 88 -19.03 -3.55 -4.72
N ASP A 89 -18.85 -2.83 -3.62
CA ASP A 89 -19.70 -1.70 -3.22
C ASP A 89 -19.36 -0.40 -3.97
N GLY A 90 -18.30 -0.42 -4.80
CA GLY A 90 -17.97 0.65 -5.74
C GLY A 90 -16.69 1.41 -5.44
N ALA A 91 -15.95 1.08 -4.38
CA ALA A 91 -14.64 1.66 -4.13
C ALA A 91 -13.60 1.16 -5.14
N GLU A 92 -12.69 2.02 -5.58
CA GLU A 92 -11.54 1.61 -6.38
C GLU A 92 -10.47 0.98 -5.48
N PHE A 93 -9.60 0.13 -6.06
CA PHE A 93 -8.51 -0.46 -5.28
C PHE A 93 -7.52 0.61 -4.78
N GLU A 94 -7.31 1.68 -5.56
CA GLU A 94 -6.53 2.84 -5.13
C GLU A 94 -7.14 3.48 -3.87
N ASP A 95 -8.45 3.69 -3.84
CA ASP A 95 -9.12 4.28 -2.67
C ASP A 95 -9.06 3.36 -1.46
N ILE A 96 -9.22 2.04 -1.65
CA ILE A 96 -9.07 1.06 -0.59
C ILE A 96 -7.65 1.12 -0.01
N LEU A 97 -6.62 1.19 -0.87
CA LEU A 97 -5.23 1.31 -0.44
C LEU A 97 -5.00 2.60 0.36
N VAL A 98 -5.50 3.75 -0.12
CA VAL A 98 -5.36 5.03 0.58
C VAL A 98 -6.09 4.99 1.93
N ALA A 99 -7.29 4.40 2.01
CA ALA A 99 -8.03 4.23 3.25
C ALA A 99 -7.25 3.36 4.25
N LEU A 100 -6.71 2.23 3.81
CA LEU A 100 -5.94 1.31 4.65
C LEU A 100 -4.63 1.95 5.12
N GLU A 101 -3.92 2.67 4.24
CA GLU A 101 -2.72 3.41 4.62
C GLU A 101 -3.05 4.48 5.67
N THR A 102 -4.12 5.24 5.44
CA THR A 102 -4.59 6.27 6.38
C THR A 102 -4.98 5.65 7.73
N GLN A 103 -5.63 4.49 7.73
CA GLN A 103 -5.94 3.74 8.95
C GLN A 103 -4.68 3.35 9.70
N SER A 104 -3.62 2.95 8.99
CA SER A 104 -2.35 2.58 9.63
C SER A 104 -1.68 3.75 10.36
N LEU A 105 -1.92 4.98 9.89
CA LEU A 105 -1.34 6.21 10.42
C LEU A 105 -2.20 6.82 11.55
N THR A 106 -3.52 6.84 11.37
CA THR A 106 -4.47 7.56 12.25
C THR A 106 -5.20 6.64 13.22
N GLY A 107 -5.36 5.36 12.87
CA GLY A 107 -6.22 4.42 13.56
C GLY A 107 -7.70 4.51 13.16
N GLU A 108 -8.10 5.45 12.30
CA GLU A 108 -9.47 5.55 11.80
C GLU A 108 -9.80 4.36 10.87
N PRO A 109 -10.96 3.69 11.00
CA PRO A 109 -11.28 2.54 10.16
C PRO A 109 -11.37 2.90 8.67
N ALA A 110 -10.70 2.12 7.82
CA ALA A 110 -10.73 2.29 6.37
C ALA A 110 -12.16 2.28 5.80
N GLY A 111 -13.04 1.44 6.34
CA GLY A 111 -14.45 1.39 5.92
C GLY A 111 -15.20 2.70 6.17
N ASP A 112 -14.91 3.41 7.25
CA ASP A 112 -15.55 4.68 7.57
C ASP A 112 -15.06 5.78 6.60
N MET A 113 -13.77 5.77 6.25
CA MET A 113 -13.19 6.68 5.25
C MET A 113 -13.69 6.41 3.83
N LEU A 114 -13.84 5.14 3.45
CA LEU A 114 -14.42 4.76 2.16
C LEU A 114 -15.90 5.18 2.06
N GLN A 115 -16.65 5.12 3.17
CA GLN A 115 -18.00 5.66 3.21
C GLN A 115 -18.01 7.18 3.04
N MET A 116 -17.06 7.90 3.65
CA MET A 116 -16.94 9.36 3.46
C MET A 116 -16.66 9.73 2.00
N LEU A 117 -15.81 8.98 1.29
CA LEU A 117 -15.64 9.15 -0.15
C LEU A 117 -16.94 8.92 -0.92
N ALA A 118 -17.65 7.83 -0.62
CA ALA A 118 -18.94 7.52 -1.25
C ALA A 118 -20.01 8.59 -0.99
N ASP A 119 -19.93 9.27 0.16
CA ASP A 119 -20.78 10.40 0.52
C ASP A 119 -20.37 11.72 -0.17
N GLY A 120 -19.27 11.70 -0.94
CA GLY A 120 -18.82 12.79 -1.80
C GLY A 120 -17.73 13.68 -1.21
N LEU A 121 -17.08 13.28 -0.11
CA LEU A 121 -15.90 13.98 0.39
C LEU A 121 -14.67 13.66 -0.47
N THR A 122 -13.72 14.59 -0.51
CA THR A 122 -12.40 14.32 -1.09
C THR A 122 -11.44 13.74 -0.06
N TRP A 123 -10.35 13.14 -0.50
CA TRP A 123 -9.28 12.69 0.41
C TRP A 123 -8.72 13.82 1.28
N ASP A 124 -8.58 15.03 0.73
CA ASP A 124 -8.16 16.22 1.49
C ASP A 124 -9.16 16.56 2.61
N ASP A 125 -10.47 16.49 2.33
CA ASP A 125 -11.49 16.71 3.36
C ASP A 125 -11.46 15.62 4.44
N ILE A 126 -11.23 14.36 4.03
CA ILE A 126 -11.17 13.22 4.94
C ILE A 126 -9.94 13.31 5.85
N TRP A 127 -8.76 13.62 5.32
CA TRP A 127 -7.52 13.74 6.08
C TRP A 127 -7.56 14.86 7.12
N LEU A 128 -8.27 15.96 6.84
CA LEU A 128 -8.58 16.99 7.85
C LEU A 128 -9.48 16.45 8.98
N LEU A 129 -10.43 15.58 8.68
CA LEU A 129 -11.35 15.00 9.68
C LEU A 129 -10.68 13.93 10.54
N VAL A 130 -9.73 13.18 9.97
CA VAL A 130 -9.00 12.12 10.68
C VAL A 130 -7.66 12.59 11.25
N GLU A 131 -7.43 13.90 11.28
CA GLU A 131 -6.27 14.55 11.90
C GLU A 131 -4.92 14.09 11.30
N LEU A 132 -4.85 13.88 9.97
CA LEU A 132 -3.60 13.51 9.28
C LEU A 132 -2.77 14.74 8.82
N ASP A 133 -3.39 15.91 8.63
CA ASP A 133 -2.78 17.13 8.07
C ASP A 133 -2.17 18.11 9.12
N ASP A 134 -1.33 17.62 10.04
CA ASP A 134 -0.61 18.46 11.04
C ASP A 134 0.68 19.13 10.51
#